data_AF-A0A8X6QE94-F1
#
_entry.id   AF-A0A8X6QE94-F1
#
_cell.length_a   1.000
_cell.length_b   1.000
_cell.length_c   1.000
_cell.angle_alpha   90.00
_cell.angle_beta   90.00
_cell.angle_gamma   90.00
#
_symmetry.space_group_name_H-M   'P 1'
#
loop_
_entity.id
_entity.type
_entity.pdbx_description
1 polymer ?
#
loop_
_entity_poly.entity_id
_entity_poly.type
_entity_poly.pdbx_seq_one_letter_code
_entity_poly.pdbx_strand_id
1 'polypeptide(L)'
;MESFEFLLPYQDYSTKYVVLKPLTSKRTDEVTYNLIDIFLLFGAPSILHFDNGRKFSYKISECVTQLRPEIKVVNGKPRLSQSQGSVKRANQDTENMLTTWIADNETIE
;
A
#
# COMPACT_ATOMS: atom_id res chain seq x y z
N MET A 1 22.69 -4.15 7.55
CA MET A 1 21.40 -3.65 8.08
C MET A 1 20.57 -3.31 6.87
N GLU A 2 19.38 -3.89 6.73
CA GLU A 2 18.50 -3.54 5.60
C GLU A 2 18.02 -2.10 5.78
N SER A 3 18.13 -1.29 4.71
CA SER A 3 17.64 0.08 4.69
C SER A 3 16.22 0.07 4.13
N PHE A 4 15.26 0.58 4.89
CA PHE A 4 13.89 0.73 4.45
C PHE A 4 13.69 2.14 3.89
N GLU A 5 13.55 2.23 2.58
CA GLU A 5 13.42 3.52 1.88
C GLU A 5 11.98 3.81 1.42
N PHE A 6 11.10 2.81 1.48
CA PHE A 6 9.75 2.90 0.93
C PHE A 6 8.71 2.41 1.93
N LEU A 7 7.49 2.91 1.74
CA LEU A 7 6.33 2.51 2.50
C LEU A 7 5.25 2.00 1.55
N LEU A 8 4.64 0.87 1.90
CA LEU A 8 3.44 0.36 1.26
C LEU A 8 2.23 0.70 2.13
N PRO A 9 1.49 1.77 1.79
CA PRO A 9 0.20 2.02 2.41
C PRO A 9 -0.86 1.10 1.79
N TYR A 10 -1.53 0.32 2.63
CA TYR A 10 -2.73 -0.43 2.29
C TYR A 10 -3.89 0.13 3.12
N GLN A 11 -4.95 0.58 2.45
CA GLN A 11 -6.15 1.06 3.11
C GLN A 11 -7.30 0.11 2.83
N ASP A 12 -7.92 -0.41 3.90
CA ASP A 12 -9.23 -1.04 3.76
C ASP A 12 -10.28 0.04 3.45
N TYR A 13 -11.01 -0.15 2.35
CA TYR A 13 -11.92 0.88 1.86
C TYR A 13 -13.13 1.07 2.79
N SER A 14 -13.61 0.01 3.44
CA SER A 14 -14.84 0.04 4.25
C SER A 14 -14.61 0.70 5.60
N THR A 15 -13.59 0.26 6.32
CA THR A 15 -13.26 0.70 7.68
C THR A 15 -12.35 1.92 7.72
N LYS A 16 -11.70 2.23 6.58
CA LYS A 16 -10.62 3.22 6.45
C LYS A 16 -9.37 2.86 7.23
N TYR A 17 -9.27 1.65 7.78
CA TYR A 17 -8.08 1.16 8.48
C TYR A 17 -6.89 1.13 7.53
N VAL A 18 -5.74 1.66 7.98
CA VAL A 18 -4.52 1.76 7.19
C VAL A 18 -3.45 0.86 7.80
N VAL A 19 -2.87 0.00 6.97
CA VAL A 19 -1.68 -0.78 7.28
C VAL A 19 -0.50 -0.16 6.53
N LEU A 20 0.58 0.06 7.25
CA LEU A 20 1.84 0.53 6.69
C LEU A 20 2.86 -0.59 6.77
N LYS A 21 3.40 -1.02 5.63
CA LYS A 21 4.51 -1.98 5.57
C LYS A 21 5.77 -1.28 5.07
N PRO A 22 6.89 -1.30 5.83
CA PRO A 22 8.15 -0.79 5.32
C PRO A 22 8.68 -1.73 4.23
N LEU A 23 9.24 -1.17 3.16
CA LEU A 23 9.86 -1.91 2.08
C LEU A 23 11.29 -1.43 1.85
N THR A 24 12.17 -2.37 1.55
CA THR A 24 13.54 -2.12 1.12
C THR A 24 13.61 -1.76 -0.37
N SER A 25 12.62 -2.20 -1.16
CA SER A 25 12.53 -1.90 -2.58
C SER A 25 11.08 -1.80 -3.07
N LYS A 26 10.88 -1.18 -4.23
CA LYS A 26 9.59 -1.19 -4.94
C LYS A 26 9.44 -2.41 -5.86
N ARG A 27 10.18 -3.50 -5.63
CA ARG A 27 10.10 -4.68 -6.51
C ARG A 27 8.77 -5.39 -6.35
N THR A 28 8.27 -5.97 -7.44
CA THR A 28 6.95 -6.62 -7.49
C THR A 28 6.85 -7.79 -6.51
N ASP A 29 7.91 -8.58 -6.37
CA ASP A 29 8.00 -9.71 -5.44
C ASP A 29 7.77 -9.23 -3.99
N GLU A 30 8.53 -8.24 -3.53
CA GLU A 30 8.44 -7.71 -2.17
C GLU A 30 7.06 -7.11 -1.87
N VAL A 31 6.49 -6.34 -2.80
CA VAL A 31 5.14 -5.78 -2.64
C VAL A 31 4.09 -6.89 -2.59
N THR A 32 4.23 -7.92 -3.41
CA THR A 32 3.31 -9.07 -3.41
C THR A 32 3.36 -9.82 -2.09
N TYR A 33 4.55 -10.10 -1.56
CA TYR A 33 4.71 -10.75 -0.25
C TYR A 33 4.04 -9.95 0.87
N ASN A 34 4.25 -8.64 0.90
CA ASN A 34 3.62 -7.78 1.90
C ASN A 34 2.10 -7.70 1.77
N LEU A 35 1.55 -7.73 0.54
CA LEU A 35 0.11 -7.79 0.32
C LEU A 35 -0.49 -9.11 0.81
N ILE A 36 0.17 -10.24 0.54
CA ILE A 36 -0.29 -11.56 1.01
C ILE A 36 -0.28 -11.61 2.55
N ASP A 37 0.76 -11.07 3.18
CA ASP A 37 0.85 -10.98 4.65
C ASP A 37 -0.33 -10.19 5.23
N ILE A 38 -0.69 -9.07 4.62
CA ILE A 38 -1.91 -8.30 4.99
C ILE A 38 -3.17 -9.15 4.79
N PHE A 39 -3.29 -9.88 3.68
CA PHE A 39 -4.46 -10.73 3.41
C PHE A 39 -4.58 -11.91 4.38
N LEU A 40 -3.46 -12.42 4.91
CA LEU A 40 -3.49 -13.46 5.94
C LEU A 40 -3.93 -12.91 7.29
N LEU A 41 -3.69 -11.63 7.57
CA LEU A 41 -4.10 -10.99 8.82
C LEU A 41 -5.57 -10.56 8.81
N PHE A 42 -6.05 -9.96 7.71
CA PHE A 42 -7.40 -9.36 7.63
C PHE A 42 -8.38 -10.13 6.74
N GLY A 43 -7.90 -11.13 6.01
CA GLY A 43 -8.62 -11.76 4.91
C GLY A 43 -8.30 -11.12 3.56
N ALA A 44 -8.41 -11.93 2.50
CA ALA A 44 -8.23 -11.45 1.14
C ALA A 44 -9.41 -10.57 0.70
N PRO A 45 -9.16 -9.41 0.08
CA PRO A 45 -10.24 -8.54 -0.39
C PRO A 45 -10.90 -9.10 -1.65
N SER A 46 -12.19 -8.83 -1.85
CA SER A 46 -12.86 -9.17 -3.12
C SER A 46 -12.42 -8.28 -4.28
N ILE A 47 -11.98 -7.05 -3.99
CA ILE A 47 -11.48 -6.09 -4.98
C ILE A 47 -10.19 -5.48 -4.48
N LEU A 48 -9.12 -5.61 -5.27
CA LEU A 48 -7.83 -4.98 -5.01
C LEU A 48 -7.62 -3.84 -6.00
N HIS A 49 -7.50 -2.60 -5.50
CA HIS A 49 -7.38 -1.41 -6.33
C HIS A 49 -5.99 -0.79 -6.21
N PHE A 50 -5.29 -0.63 -7.33
CA PHE A 50 -3.98 0.02 -7.39
C PHE A 50 -4.09 1.45 -7.94
N ASP A 51 -3.46 2.41 -7.26
CA ASP A 51 -3.29 3.79 -7.74
C ASP A 51 -2.09 3.92 -8.70
N ASN A 52 -1.14 2.98 -8.64
CA ASN A 52 0.08 3.04 -9.42
C ASN A 52 -0.12 2.74 -10.92
N GLY A 53 0.88 3.15 -11.72
CA GLY A 53 0.88 2.99 -13.17
C GLY A 53 0.65 1.55 -13.62
N ARG A 54 -0.14 1.39 -14.69
CA ARG A 54 -0.67 0.10 -15.20
C ARG A 54 0.36 -1.03 -15.30
N LYS A 55 1.61 -0.74 -15.70
CA LYS A 55 2.68 -1.76 -15.85
C LYS A 55 3.10 -2.38 -14.52
N PHE A 56 3.16 -1.60 -13.45
CA PHE A 56 3.57 -2.06 -12.13
C PHE A 56 2.49 -2.94 -11.51
N SER A 57 1.26 -2.44 -11.55
CA SER A 57 0.08 -3.12 -11.02
C SER A 57 -0.25 -4.43 -11.75
N TYR A 58 0.05 -4.52 -13.05
CA TYR A 58 -0.14 -5.75 -13.82
C TYR A 58 0.68 -6.92 -13.28
N LYS A 59 1.98 -6.72 -13.01
CA LYS A 59 2.84 -7.80 -12.50
C LYS A 59 2.40 -8.28 -11.11
N ILE A 60 2.01 -7.35 -10.23
CA ILE A 60 1.49 -7.69 -8.90
C ILE A 60 0.16 -8.45 -9.05
N SER A 61 -0.69 -8.01 -9.96
CA SER A 61 -1.96 -8.70 -10.26
C SER A 61 -1.74 -10.14 -10.65
N GLU A 62 -0.79 -10.43 -11.55
CA GLU A 62 -0.48 -11.82 -11.93
C GLU A 62 -0.07 -12.65 -10.72
N CYS A 63 0.84 -12.15 -9.88
CA CYS A 63 1.29 -12.90 -8.71
C CYS A 63 0.17 -13.10 -7.67
N VAL A 64 -0.64 -12.08 -7.39
CA VAL A 64 -1.75 -12.16 -6.42
C VAL A 64 -2.85 -13.08 -6.90
N THR A 65 -3.24 -12.99 -8.18
CA THR A 65 -4.33 -13.81 -8.74
C THR A 65 -3.94 -15.28 -8.92
N GLN A 66 -2.66 -15.60 -9.06
CA GLN A 66 -2.17 -17.00 -9.01
C GLN A 66 -2.45 -17.65 -7.66
N LEU A 67 -2.37 -16.89 -6.57
CA LEU A 67 -2.59 -17.39 -5.21
C LEU A 67 -4.05 -17.28 -4.77
N ARG A 68 -4.76 -16.25 -5.25
CA ARG A 68 -6.16 -15.97 -4.92
C ARG A 68 -6.93 -15.53 -6.18
N PRO A 69 -7.40 -16.49 -6.99
CA PRO A 69 -8.08 -16.20 -8.27
C PRO A 69 -9.38 -15.40 -8.12
N GLU A 70 -9.97 -15.40 -6.93
CA GLU A 70 -11.25 -14.72 -6.64
C GLU A 70 -11.08 -13.20 -6.50
N ILE A 71 -9.84 -12.70 -6.35
CA ILE A 71 -9.56 -11.28 -6.18
C ILE A 71 -9.71 -10.58 -7.53
N LYS A 72 -10.65 -9.64 -7.61
CA LYS A 72 -10.77 -8.77 -8.77
C LYS A 72 -9.80 -7.59 -8.66
N VAL A 73 -8.77 -7.60 -9.50
CA VAL A 73 -7.82 -6.48 -9.56
C VAL A 73 -8.34 -5.36 -10.46
N VAL A 74 -8.33 -4.14 -9.93
CA VAL A 74 -8.71 -2.92 -10.63
C VAL A 74 -7.53 -1.96 -10.62
N ASN A 75 -7.30 -1.29 -11.75
CA ASN A 75 -6.30 -0.24 -11.86
C ASN A 75 -6.98 1.12 -11.93
N GLY A 76 -6.50 2.06 -11.14
CA GLY A 76 -6.96 3.45 -11.17
C GLY A 76 -6.77 4.07 -12.55
N LYS A 77 -7.73 4.89 -12.97
CA LYS A 77 -7.51 5.76 -14.13
C LYS A 77 -6.48 6.82 -13.75
N PRO A 78 -5.47 7.08 -14.59
CA PRO A 78 -4.59 8.21 -14.38
C PRO A 78 -5.46 9.47 -14.32
N ARG A 79 -5.47 10.17 -13.17
CA ARG A 79 -6.06 11.51 -12.99
C ARG A 79 -7.60 11.59 -12.81
N LEU A 80 -8.23 10.69 -12.06
CA LEU A 80 -9.56 11.01 -11.47
C LEU A 80 -9.43 11.23 -9.96
N SER A 81 -9.47 12.50 -9.55
CA SER A 81 -9.25 12.97 -8.18
C SER A 81 -10.28 12.50 -7.15
N GLN A 82 -11.52 12.21 -7.57
CA GLN A 82 -12.59 11.88 -6.63
C GLN A 82 -12.48 10.49 -5.99
N SER A 83 -12.09 9.44 -6.73
CA SER A 83 -11.97 8.09 -6.16
C SER A 83 -10.65 7.85 -5.42
N GLN A 84 -9.66 8.73 -5.60
CA GLN A 84 -8.31 8.63 -5.03
C GLN A 84 -8.07 9.54 -3.82
N GLY A 85 -9.02 10.42 -3.50
CA GLY A 85 -8.87 11.38 -2.40
C GLY A 85 -8.79 10.73 -1.01
N SER A 86 -9.28 9.50 -0.82
CA SER A 86 -9.15 8.77 0.46
C SER A 86 -7.70 8.37 0.73
N VAL A 87 -7.07 7.67 -0.23
CA VAL A 87 -5.69 7.18 -0.09
C VAL A 87 -4.70 8.33 -0.06
N LYS A 88 -4.92 9.38 -0.88
CA LYS A 88 -4.06 10.58 -0.83
C LYS A 88 -4.10 11.27 0.52
N ARG A 89 -5.28 11.39 1.15
CA ARG A 89 -5.40 11.93 2.50
C ARG A 89 -4.72 11.03 3.52
N ALA A 90 -4.96 9.72 3.47
CA ALA A 90 -4.30 8.76 4.36
C ALA A 90 -2.76 8.81 4.25
N ASN A 91 -2.22 8.96 3.04
CA ASN A 91 -0.79 9.12 2.83
C ASN A 91 -0.27 10.43 3.43
N GLN A 92 -1.00 11.54 3.22
CA GLN A 92 -0.63 12.83 3.82
C GLN A 92 -0.68 12.79 5.35
N ASP A 93 -1.70 12.17 5.93
CA ASP A 93 -1.84 12.01 7.37
C ASP A 93 -0.68 11.16 7.92
N THR A 94 -0.31 10.08 7.21
CA THR A 94 0.85 9.24 7.55
C THR A 94 2.16 10.03 7.53
N GLU A 95 2.40 10.81 6.47
CA GLU A 95 3.59 11.66 6.35
C GLU A 95 3.66 12.69 7.48
N ASN A 96 2.54 13.33 7.80
CA ASN A 96 2.44 14.31 8.88
C ASN A 96 2.74 13.65 10.23
N MET A 97 2.13 12.49 10.52
CA MET A 97 2.35 11.75 11.77
C MET A 97 3.82 11.34 11.94
N LEU A 98 4.44 10.81 10.88
CA LEU A 98 5.87 10.45 10.91
C LEU A 98 6.75 11.69 11.09
N THR A 99 6.45 12.79 10.39
CA THR A 99 7.22 14.04 10.51
C THR A 99 7.14 14.62 11.93
N THR A 100 5.93 14.67 12.52
CA THR A 100 5.75 15.11 13.90
C THR A 100 6.48 14.21 14.87
N TRP A 101 6.36 12.89 14.72
CA TRP A 101 7.06 11.94 15.58
C TRP A 101 8.59 12.10 15.47
N ILE A 102 9.13 12.24 14.26
CA ILE A 102 10.56 12.49 14.05
C ILE A 102 10.96 13.80 14.73
N ALA A 103 10.22 14.90 14.56
CA ALA A 103 10.55 16.17 15.21
C ALA A 103 10.54 16.09 16.75
N ASP A 104 9.62 15.31 17.33
CA ASP A 104 9.52 15.11 18.77
C ASP A 104 10.65 14.21 19.31
N ASN A 105 11.16 13.27 18.49
CA ASN A 105 12.15 12.26 18.89
C ASN A 105 13.56 12.53 18.37
N GLU A 106 13.75 13.51 17.48
CA GLU A 106 15.05 14.10 17.11
C GLU A 106 15.54 15.13 18.15
N THR A 107 15.18 14.93 19.43
CA THR A 107 16.04 15.39 20.52
C THR A 107 17.31 14.54 20.48
N ILE A 108 18.31 15.06 19.78
CA ILE A 108 19.66 14.50 19.69
C ILE A 108 20.18 14.21 21.11
N GLU A 109 20.37 12.94 21.44
CA GLU A 109 21.47 12.50 22.30
C GLU A 109 22.78 12.46 21.49
#